data_AF-A0A9C9ND06-F1
#
_entry.id   AF-A0A9C9ND06-F1
#
_cell.length_a   1.000
_cell.length_b   1.000
_cell.length_c   1.000
_cell.angle_alpha   90.00
_cell.angle_beta   90.00
_cell.angle_gamma   90.00
#
_symmetry.space_group_name_H-M   'P 1'
#
loop_
_entity.id
_entity.type
_entity.pdbx_description
1 polymer ?
#
loop_
_entity_poly.entity_id
_entity_poly.type
_entity_poly.pdbx_seq_one_letter_code
_entity_poly.pdbx_strand_id
1 'polypeptide(L)' 'MMTSLFSEVVVNGETIPTKVIASEAQNHPTPKSKPGLAWTAAARALAIRALLLQEARRRGLAPDPQEVAEGRVET' A
#
# COMPACT_ATOMS: atom_id res chain seq x y z
N MET A 1 9.22 8.81 -25.98
CA MET A 1 8.78 7.98 -24.85
C MET A 1 8.57 8.88 -23.65
N MET A 2 7.34 8.98 -23.12
CA MET A 2 7.10 9.71 -21.86
C MET A 2 7.70 8.88 -20.72
N THR A 3 8.85 9.31 -20.21
CA THR A 3 9.41 8.81 -18.95
C THR A 3 8.43 9.17 -17.84
N SER A 4 7.73 8.16 -17.30
CA SER A 4 7.00 8.34 -16.05
C SER A 4 7.98 8.83 -15.00
N LEU A 5 7.64 9.93 -14.31
CA LEU A 5 8.43 10.46 -13.20
C LEU A 5 8.48 9.49 -12.01
N PHE A 6 7.65 8.45 -12.04
CA PHE A 6 7.53 7.45 -10.99
C PHE A 6 7.77 6.06 -11.59
N SER A 7 8.79 5.36 -11.07
CA SER A 7 9.10 3.98 -11.44
C SER A 7 7.96 3.04 -11.05
N GLU A 8 7.74 2.01 -11.87
CA GLU A 8 6.83 0.92 -11.54
C GLU A 8 7.32 0.16 -10.30
N VAL A 9 6.40 -0.24 -9.43
CA VAL A 9 6.70 -1.02 -8.22
C VAL A 9 6.09 -2.41 -8.38
N VAL A 10 6.95 -3.43 -8.39
CA VAL A 10 6.56 -4.84 -8.51
C VAL A 10 7.12 -5.62 -7.32
N VAL A 11 6.29 -6.41 -6.66
CA VAL A 11 6.64 -7.23 -5.50
C VAL A 11 6.32 -8.69 -5.79
N ASN A 12 7.35 -9.52 -5.95
CA ASN A 12 7.22 -10.95 -6.28
C ASN A 12 6.31 -11.22 -7.50
N GLY A 13 6.38 -10.36 -8.52
CA GLY A 13 5.55 -10.44 -9.73
C GLY A 13 4.17 -9.79 -9.62
N GLU A 14 3.78 -9.27 -8.46
CA GLU A 14 2.55 -8.49 -8.28
C GLU A 14 2.85 -6.99 -8.45
N THR A 15 2.27 -6.36 -9.47
CA THR A 15 2.39 -4.91 -9.70
C THR A 15 1.52 -4.14 -8.72
N ILE A 16 2.11 -3.15 -8.05
CA ILE A 16 1.38 -2.17 -7.23
C ILE A 16 0.97 -1.00 -8.14
N PRO A 17 -0.32 -0.79 -8.42
CA PRO A 17 -0.74 0.25 -9.35
C PRO A 17 -0.37 1.66 -8.85
N THR A 18 0.12 2.49 -9.77
CA THR A 18 0.48 3.91 -9.52
C THR A 18 -0.63 4.69 -8.83
N LYS A 19 -1.91 4.43 -9.17
CA LYS A 19 -3.07 5.04 -8.53
C LYS A 19 -3.15 4.73 -7.03
N VAL A 20 -2.83 3.51 -6.62
CA VAL A 20 -2.83 3.08 -5.22
C VAL A 20 -1.72 3.79 -4.46
N ILE A 21 -0.52 3.91 -5.06
CA ILE A 21 0.60 4.66 -4.47
C ILE A 21 0.23 6.15 -4.31
N ALA A 22 -0.41 6.74 -5.31
CA ALA A 22 -0.85 8.13 -5.24
C ALA A 22 -1.88 8.37 -4.13
N SER A 23 -2.84 7.45 -3.95
CA SER A 23 -3.80 7.50 -2.84
C SER A 23 -3.10 7.35 -1.49
N GLU A 24 -2.19 6.38 -1.34
CA GLU A 24 -1.47 6.16 -0.09
C GLU A 24 -0.54 7.34 0.25
N ALA A 25 0.07 7.99 -0.75
CA ALA A 25 0.91 9.18 -0.53
C ALA A 25 0.18 10.32 0.18
N GLN A 26 -1.16 10.39 0.08
CA GLN A 26 -1.97 11.37 0.82
C GLN A 26 -1.93 11.13 2.34
N ASN A 27 -1.63 9.90 2.78
CA ASN A 27 -1.52 9.51 4.19
C ASN A 27 -0.14 9.76 4.79
N HIS A 28 0.86 10.21 4.00
CA HIS A 28 2.23 10.40 4.44
C HIS A 28 2.60 11.89 4.57
N PRO A 29 2.66 12.45 5.79
CA PRO A 29 3.07 13.84 6.01
C PRO A 29 4.52 14.06 5.54
N THR A 30 4.73 15.06 4.71
CA THR A 30 6.06 15.44 4.24
C THR A 30 6.21 16.95 4.11
N PRO A 31 7.44 17.49 4.15
CA PRO A 31 7.67 18.90 3.85
C PRO A 31 7.13 19.25 2.45
N LYS A 32 6.39 20.37 2.34
CA LYS A 32 5.80 20.83 1.07
C LYS A 32 6.82 20.99 -0.06
N SER A 33 8.08 21.24 0.27
CA SER A 33 9.19 21.38 -0.68
C SER A 33 9.67 20.06 -1.29
N LYS A 34 9.19 18.90 -0.81
CA LYS A 34 9.69 17.57 -1.24
C LYS A 34 8.56 16.53 -1.40
N PRO A 35 7.60 16.73 -2.32
CA PRO A 35 6.47 15.83 -2.50
C PRO A 35 6.86 14.38 -2.88
N GLY A 36 8.02 14.19 -3.51
CA GLY A 36 8.54 12.85 -3.84
C GLY A 36 8.83 11.96 -2.61
N LEU A 37 8.98 12.54 -1.42
CA LEU A 37 9.14 11.78 -0.18
C LEU A 37 7.84 11.05 0.20
N ALA A 38 6.68 11.67 -0.03
CA ALA A 38 5.39 11.05 0.27
C ALA A 38 5.15 9.86 -0.66
N TRP A 39 5.51 10.02 -1.94
CA TRP A 39 5.48 8.94 -2.92
C TRP A 39 6.36 7.75 -2.51
N THR A 40 7.60 8.03 -2.12
CA THR A 40 8.56 6.98 -1.73
C THR A 40 8.10 6.26 -0.46
N ALA A 41 7.57 7.00 0.51
CA ALA A 41 7.01 6.43 1.74
C ALA A 41 5.79 5.54 1.43
N ALA A 42 4.88 6.01 0.58
CA ALA A 42 3.72 5.25 0.15
C ALA A 42 4.08 3.97 -0.59
N ALA A 43 4.99 4.04 -1.57
CA ALA A 43 5.46 2.88 -2.31
C ALA A 43 6.07 1.84 -1.36
N ARG A 44 6.88 2.29 -0.38
CA ARG A 44 7.46 1.40 0.64
C ARG A 44 6.40 0.77 1.54
N ALA A 45 5.44 1.55 2.02
CA ALA A 45 4.35 1.06 2.87
C ALA A 45 3.52 -0.02 2.16
N LEU A 46 3.16 0.24 0.90
CA LEU A 46 2.40 -0.72 0.07
C LEU A 46 3.22 -1.96 -0.27
N ALA A 47 4.52 -1.84 -0.51
CA ALA A 47 5.39 -3.00 -0.72
C ALA A 47 5.46 -3.90 0.51
N ILE A 48 5.61 -3.32 1.71
CA ILE A 48 5.59 -4.06 2.97
C ILE A 48 4.23 -4.74 3.15
N ARG A 49 3.12 -4.02 2.93
CA ARG A 49 1.76 -4.59 3.00
C ARG A 49 1.59 -5.77 2.05
N ALA A 50 2.05 -5.65 0.81
CA ALA A 50 2.00 -6.73 -0.17
C ALA A 50 2.76 -7.97 0.31
N LEU A 51 3.99 -7.80 0.80
CA LEU A 51 4.80 -8.91 1.35
C LEU A 51 4.09 -9.60 2.53
N LEU A 52 3.51 -8.83 3.46
CA LEU A 52 2.79 -9.39 4.60
C LEU A 52 1.54 -10.17 4.17
N LEU A 53 0.77 -9.64 3.22
CA LEU A 53 -0.43 -10.31 2.70
C LEU A 53 -0.09 -11.57 1.88
N GLN A 54 0.98 -11.52 1.08
CA GLN A 54 1.49 -12.70 0.37
C GLN A 54 1.90 -13.79 1.35
N GLU A 55 2.62 -13.44 2.42
CA GLU A 55 3.03 -14.39 3.45
C GLU A 55 1.83 -14.96 4.25
N ALA A 56 0.84 -14.12 4.59
CA ALA A 56 -0.37 -14.57 5.25
C ALA A 56 -1.13 -15.59 4.39
N ARG A 57 -1.29 -15.32 3.09
CA ARG A 57 -1.87 -16.27 2.13
C ARG A 57 -1.06 -17.57 2.04
N ARG A 58 0.28 -17.47 1.97
CA ARG A 58 1.18 -18.63 1.93
C ARG A 58 1.03 -19.52 3.18
N ARG A 59 0.75 -18.92 4.34
CA ARG A 59 0.50 -19.62 5.61
C ARG A 59 -0.95 -20.07 5.80
N GLY A 60 -1.86 -19.72 4.89
CA GLY A 60 -3.30 -20.04 5.02
C GLY A 60 -3.99 -19.29 6.16
N LEU A 61 -3.50 -18.10 6.53
CA LEU A 61 -4.13 -17.28 7.57
C LEU A 61 -5.41 -16.63 7.04
N ALA A 62 -6.53 -16.88 7.73
CA ALA A 62 -7.79 -16.19 7.51
C ALA A 62 -8.08 -15.27 8.70
N PRO A 63 -8.33 -13.96 8.48
CA PRO A 63 -8.74 -13.07 9.56
C PRO A 63 -10.14 -13.46 10.04
N ASP A 64 -10.35 -13.40 11.36
CA ASP A 64 -11.67 -13.53 11.98
C ASP A 64 -12.24 -12.12 12.22
N PRO A 65 -13.27 -11.67 11.46
CA PRO A 65 -13.78 -10.30 11.56
C PRO A 65 -14.28 -9.99 12.97
N GLN A 66 -13.83 -8.86 13.52
CA GLN A 66 -14.25 -8.42 14.84
C GLN A 66 -15.41 -7.44 14.75
N GLU A 67 -16.30 -7.45 15.76
CA GLU A 67 -17.33 -6.43 15.91
C GLU A 67 -16.70 -5.16 16.50
N VAL A 68 -16.88 -4.03 15.83
CA VAL A 68 -16.30 -2.72 16.20
C VAL A 68 -17.33 -1.76 16.80
N ALA A 69 -18.61 -2.04 16.60
CA ALA A 69 -19.75 -1.39 17.22
C ALA A 69 -20.99 -2.28 17.01
N GLU A 70 -22.07 -2.03 17.75
CA GLU A 70 -23.31 -2.80 17.66
C GLU A 70 -23.78 -2.97 16.20
N GLY A 71 -23.77 -4.21 15.72
CA GLY A 71 -24.18 -4.56 14.36
C GLY A 71 -23.19 -4.16 13.26
N ARG A 72 -21.96 -3.75 13.61
CA ARG A 72 -20.91 -3.33 12.67
C ARG A 72 -19.65 -4.17 12.84
N VAL A 73 -19.26 -4.88 11.79
CA VAL A 73 -18.02 -5.66 11.72
C VAL A 73 -16.93 -4.93 10.94
N GLU A 74 -15.67 -5.25 11.23
CA GLU A 74 -14.53 -4.84 10.39
C GLU A 74 -14.73 -5.33 8.95
N THR A 75 -14.39 -4.47 7.98
CA THR A 75 -14.46 -4.75 6.53
C THR A 75 -13.08 -4.78 5.90
#